data_AF-A0A382LVR1-F1
#
_entry.id   AF-A0A382LVR1-F1
#
_cell.length_a   1.000
_cell.length_b   1.000
_cell.length_c   1.000
_cell.angle_alpha   90.00
_cell.angle_beta   90.00
_cell.angle_gamma   90.00
#
_symmetry.space_group_name_H-M   'P 1'
#
loop_
_entity.id
_entity.type
_entity.pdbx_description
1 polymer ?
#
loop_
_entity_poly.entity_id
_entity_poly.type
_entity_poly.pdbx_seq_one_letter_code
_entity_poly.pdbx_strand_id
1 'polypeptide(L)'
;MLSASLVFSDNRIAFIVGNEAYEKNPLENPVKDAESLNEILQEYGFETYLETNINQKKFYESLETVRQRIKTLGSDTTVLFYFSGHGVEAKGKNFLIPIEAS
;
A
#
# COMPACT_ATOMS: atom_id res chain seq x y z
N MET A 1 15.80 -15.89 37.86
CA MET A 1 15.61 -16.41 36.49
C MET A 1 15.11 -15.25 35.65
N LEU A 2 15.90 -14.73 34.70
CA LEU A 2 15.39 -13.74 33.75
C LEU A 2 14.52 -14.48 32.73
N SER A 3 13.22 -14.20 32.72
CA SER A 3 12.34 -14.58 31.62
C SER A 3 12.67 -13.68 30.45
N ALA A 4 13.33 -14.20 29.42
CA ALA A 4 13.39 -13.53 28.14
C ALA A 4 11.98 -13.56 27.55
N SER A 5 11.29 -12.43 27.58
CA SER A 5 10.09 -12.23 26.77
C SER A 5 10.52 -12.42 25.31
N LEU A 6 9.99 -13.44 24.65
CA LEU A 6 9.98 -13.48 23.19
C LEU A 6 9.22 -12.23 22.74
N VAL A 7 9.94 -11.17 22.41
CA VAL A 7 9.38 -10.05 21.68
C VAL A 7 9.17 -10.61 20.27
N PHE A 8 7.97 -11.10 20.00
CA PHE A 8 7.49 -11.18 18.62
C PHE A 8 7.49 -9.73 18.13
N SER A 9 8.52 -9.36 17.37
CA SER A 9 8.44 -8.17 16.54
C SER A 9 7.37 -8.49 15.51
N ASP A 10 6.16 -7.98 15.71
CA ASP A 10 5.08 -8.10 14.73
C ASP A 10 5.53 -7.37 13.47
N ASN A 11 6.13 -8.10 12.53
CA ASN A 11 6.52 -7.57 11.23
C ASN A 11 5.24 -7.12 10.52
N ARG A 12 5.08 -5.80 10.35
CA ARG A 12 3.89 -5.18 9.78
C ARG A 12 4.33 -4.34 8.59
N ILE A 13 3.79 -4.64 7.42
CA ILE A 13 4.04 -3.87 6.19
C ILE A 13 2.71 -3.30 5.71
N ALA A 14 2.72 -2.05 5.25
CA ALA A 14 1.60 -1.47 4.52
C ALA A 14 2.07 -1.01 3.13
N PHE A 15 1.38 -1.42 2.08
CA PHE A 15 1.52 -0.84 0.75
C PHE A 15 0.29 0.03 0.48
N ILE A 16 0.50 1.33 0.28
CA ILE A 16 -0.53 2.35 0.27
C ILE A 16 -0.41 3.14 -1.03
N VAL A 17 -1.49 3.22 -1.80
CA VAL A 17 -1.51 3.91 -3.10
C VAL A 17 -2.66 4.91 -3.14
N GLY A 18 -2.36 6.16 -3.49
CA GLY A 18 -3.33 7.22 -3.72
C GLY A 18 -3.20 7.79 -5.14
N ASN A 19 -4.19 7.54 -6.01
CA ASN A 19 -4.21 8.07 -7.37
C ASN A 19 -5.38 9.04 -7.52
N GLU A 20 -5.09 10.28 -7.91
CA GLU A 20 -6.09 11.33 -8.11
C GLU A 20 -5.92 12.13 -9.41
N ALA A 21 -4.68 12.25 -9.89
CA ALA A 21 -4.29 13.04 -11.07
C ALA A 21 -4.55 12.30 -12.40
N TYR A 22 -5.76 11.79 -12.59
CA TYR A 22 -6.20 11.18 -13.84
C TYR A 22 -6.46 12.26 -14.91
N GLU A 23 -6.12 11.98 -16.18
CA GLU A 23 -6.41 12.90 -17.29
C GLU A 23 -7.92 13.13 -17.45
N LYS A 24 -8.73 12.09 -17.22
CA LYS A 24 -10.20 12.19 -17.22
C LYS A 24 -10.75 11.95 -15.82
N ASN A 25 -11.65 12.85 -15.41
CA ASN A 25 -12.33 12.81 -14.11
C ASN A 25 -11.35 12.68 -12.94
N PRO A 26 -10.47 13.68 -12.72
CA PRO A 26 -9.59 13.68 -11.56
C PRO A 26 -10.38 13.62 -10.26
N LEU A 27 -9.76 13.09 -9.22
CA LEU A 27 -10.33 12.99 -7.87
C LEU A 27 -9.68 14.05 -6.96
N GLU A 28 -10.33 14.38 -5.86
CA GLU A 28 -9.89 15.49 -4.99
C GLU A 28 -9.09 15.05 -3.75
N ASN A 29 -9.30 13.83 -3.27
CA ASN A 29 -8.83 13.37 -1.96
C ASN A 29 -7.91 12.12 -1.92
N PRO A 30 -7.77 11.27 -2.95
CA PRO A 30 -7.02 10.03 -2.81
C PRO A 30 -5.58 10.16 -2.29
N VAL A 31 -4.84 11.21 -2.68
CA VAL A 31 -3.49 11.42 -2.15
C VAL A 31 -3.53 11.74 -0.66
N LYS A 32 -4.42 12.66 -0.26
CA LYS A 32 -4.57 13.05 1.14
C LYS A 32 -5.03 11.89 2.03
N ASP A 33 -5.92 11.04 1.53
CA ASP A 33 -6.39 9.84 2.24
C ASP A 33 -5.23 8.85 2.44
N ALA A 34 -4.42 8.62 1.40
CA ALA A 34 -3.26 7.74 1.45
C ALA A 34 -2.17 8.27 2.40
N GLU A 35 -1.89 9.57 2.38
CA GLU A 35 -0.96 10.23 3.30
C GLU A 35 -1.43 10.13 4.76
N SER A 36 -2.70 10.41 5.01
CA SER A 36 -3.28 10.33 6.37
C SER A 36 -3.21 8.90 6.92
N LEU A 37 -3.53 7.90 6.10
CA LEU A 37 -3.42 6.50 6.50
C LEU A 37 -1.97 6.06 6.70
N ASN A 38 -1.04 6.57 5.89
CA ASN A 38 0.39 6.32 6.06
C ASN A 38 0.88 6.79 7.44
N GLU A 39 0.55 8.03 7.82
CA GLU A 39 0.93 8.59 9.12
C GLU A 39 0.40 7.73 10.27
N ILE A 40 -0.89 7.40 10.24
CA ILE A 40 -1.53 6.53 11.23
C ILE A 40 -0.79 5.18 11.29
N LEU A 41 -0.61 4.50 10.16
CA LEU A 41 -0.02 3.16 10.17
C LEU A 41 1.43 3.14 10.66
N GLN A 42 2.22 4.19 10.36
CA GLN A 42 3.56 4.36 10.93
C GLN A 42 3.52 4.47 12.46
N GLU A 43 2.57 5.21 13.03
CA GLU A 43 2.37 5.29 14.49
C GLU A 43 2.02 3.93 15.12
N TYR A 44 1.31 3.07 14.38
CA TYR A 44 0.97 1.70 14.80
C TYR A 44 2.04 0.65 14.44
N GLY A 45 3.25 1.09 14.07
CA GLY A 45 4.41 0.22 13.88
C GLY A 45 4.45 -0.51 12.53
N PHE A 46 3.73 -0.04 11.52
CA PHE A 46 3.89 -0.53 10.15
C PHE A 46 5.10 0.10 9.47
N GLU A 47 5.87 -0.72 8.76
CA GLU A 47 6.76 -0.26 7.69
C GLU A 47 5.91 0.04 6.45
N THR A 48 5.78 1.32 6.11
CA THR A 48 4.89 1.77 5.03
C THR A 48 5.64 2.01 3.72
N TYR A 49 4.96 1.68 2.61
CA TYR A 49 5.36 1.97 1.24
C TYR A 49 4.23 2.80 0.63
N LEU A 50 4.37 4.13 0.67
CA LEU A 50 3.40 5.08 0.12
C LEU A 50 3.79 5.45 -1.31
N GLU A 51 2.82 5.38 -2.22
CA GLU A 51 2.97 5.82 -3.60
C GLU A 51 1.77 6.69 -4.00
N THR A 52 2.02 7.77 -4.72
CA THR A 52 0.98 8.70 -5.15
C THR A 52 1.05 8.96 -6.64
N ASN A 53 -0.12 9.02 -7.28
CA ASN A 53 -0.28 9.30 -8.72
C ASN A 53 0.66 8.45 -9.59
N ILE A 54 0.64 7.14 -9.38
CA ILE A 54 1.54 6.20 -10.07
C ILE A 54 0.87 5.53 -11.26
N ASN A 55 1.70 5.23 -12.26
CA ASN A 55 1.30 4.45 -13.41
C ASN A 55 1.46 2.94 -13.19
N GLN A 56 1.05 2.12 -14.17
CA GLN A 56 1.05 0.67 -14.03
C GLN A 56 2.47 0.12 -13.80
N LYS A 57 3.45 0.64 -14.54
CA LYS A 57 4.86 0.23 -14.41
C LYS A 57 5.36 0.46 -12.98
N LYS A 58 5.16 1.66 -12.46
CA LYS A 58 5.59 2.03 -11.11
C LYS A 58 4.85 1.22 -10.02
N PHE A 59 3.56 0.91 -10.22
CA PHE A 59 2.81 0.03 -9.30
C PHE A 59 3.46 -1.35 -9.18
N TYR A 60 3.83 -1.97 -10.30
CA TYR A 60 4.49 -3.28 -10.28
C TYR A 60 5.90 -3.23 -9.69
N GLU A 61 6.66 -2.15 -9.91
CA GLU A 61 7.98 -1.94 -9.30
C GLU A 61 7.89 -1.83 -7.78
N SER A 62 6.93 -1.05 -7.27
CA SER A 62 6.73 -0.88 -5.83
C SER A 62 6.16 -2.15 -5.19
N LEU A 63 5.26 -2.86 -5.87
CA LEU A 63 4.77 -4.16 -5.43
C LEU A 63 5.90 -5.20 -5.33
N GLU A 64 6.82 -5.22 -6.30
CA GLU A 64 7.97 -6.12 -6.24
C GLU A 64 8.90 -5.77 -5.06
N THR A 65 9.12 -4.48 -4.80
CA THR A 65 9.88 -4.01 -3.63
C THR A 65 9.25 -4.52 -2.32
N VAL A 66 7.94 -4.33 -2.16
CA VAL A 66 7.17 -4.82 -1.01
C VAL A 66 7.27 -6.34 -0.88
N ARG A 67 7.13 -7.06 -2.00
CA ARG A 67 7.21 -8.52 -2.03
C ARG A 67 8.59 -9.03 -1.59
N GLN A 68 9.67 -8.37 -2.00
CA GLN A 68 11.01 -8.73 -1.56
C GLN A 68 11.19 -8.45 -0.07
N ARG A 69 10.65 -7.33 0.44
CA ARG A 69 10.69 -7.04 1.87
C ARG A 69 9.96 -8.11 2.69
N ILE A 70 8.76 -8.51 2.29
CA ILE A 70 7.99 -9.57 2.97
C ILE A 70 8.82 -10.86 3.06
N LYS A 71 9.50 -11.26 1.98
CA LYS A 71 10.38 -12.45 1.98
C LYS A 71 11.50 -12.36 3.02
N THR A 72 12.06 -11.17 3.26
CA THR A 72 13.11 -10.97 4.28
C THR A 72 12.58 -11.04 5.71
N LEU A 73 11.31 -10.67 5.93
CA LEU A 73 10.67 -10.64 7.25
C LEU A 73 10.04 -11.98 7.65
N GLY A 74 9.76 -12.87 6.68
CA GLY A 74 9.24 -14.21 6.93
C GLY A 74 7.71 -14.30 6.86
N SER A 75 7.19 -15.52 6.99
CA SER A 75 5.77 -15.85 6.76
C SER A 75 4.80 -15.23 7.77
N ASP A 76 5.29 -14.83 8.94
CA ASP A 76 4.45 -14.28 10.03
C ASP A 76 4.23 -12.77 9.88
N THR A 77 4.66 -12.19 8.76
CA THR A 77 4.49 -10.77 8.44
C THR A 77 3.02 -10.46 8.16
N THR A 78 2.46 -9.52 8.91
CA THR A 78 1.15 -8.91 8.61
C THR A 78 1.32 -7.90 7.48
N VAL A 79 0.50 -8.02 6.43
CA VAL A 79 0.55 -7.13 5.26
C VAL A 79 -0.80 -6.47 5.06
N LEU A 80 -0.80 -5.14 5.00
CA LEU A 80 -1.93 -4.30 4.62
C LEU A 80 -1.71 -3.76 3.21
N PHE A 81 -2.73 -3.82 2.37
CA PHE A 81 -2.76 -3.11 1.09
C PHE A 81 -3.93 -2.13 1.10
N TYR A 82 -3.66 -0.88 0.74
CA TYR A 82 -4.65 0.18 0.60
C TYR A 82 -4.52 0.85 -0.75
N PHE A 83 -5.67 1.11 -1.39
CA PHE A 83 -5.76 1.84 -2.63
C PHE A 83 -6.93 2.84 -2.56
N SER A 84 -6.67 4.10 -2.87
CA SER A 84 -7.67 5.13 -3.13
C SER A 84 -7.47 5.66 -4.55
N GLY A 85 -8.54 5.68 -5.35
CA GLY A 85 -8.49 6.07 -6.76
C GLY A 85 -9.62 5.44 -7.57
N HIS A 86 -9.55 5.54 -8.91
CA HIS A 86 -10.50 4.89 -9.80
C HIS A 86 -10.33 3.37 -9.79
N GLY A 87 -11.45 2.67 -9.63
CA GLY A 87 -11.53 1.22 -9.72
C GLY A 87 -12.73 0.80 -10.56
N VAL A 88 -12.62 -0.33 -11.24
CA VAL A 88 -13.73 -0.95 -11.96
C VAL A 88 -13.86 -2.40 -11.58
N GLU A 89 -15.10 -2.88 -11.50
CA GLU A 89 -15.39 -4.29 -11.36
C GLU A 89 -15.81 -4.86 -12.72
N ALA A 90 -15.20 -5.96 -13.14
CA ALA A 90 -15.66 -6.72 -14.29
C ALA A 90 -15.60 -8.23 -14.01
N LYS A 91 -16.74 -8.92 -14.15
CA LYS A 91 -16.88 -10.36 -13.93
C LYS A 91 -16.38 -10.80 -12.53
N GLY A 92 -16.70 -10.02 -11.49
CA GLY A 92 -16.28 -10.31 -10.12
C GLY A 92 -14.79 -10.10 -9.85
N LYS A 93 -14.07 -9.39 -10.73
CA LYS A 93 -12.68 -9.00 -10.53
C LYS A 93 -12.58 -7.48 -10.40
N ASN A 94 -11.89 -7.03 -9.36
CA ASN A 94 -11.58 -5.63 -9.14
C ASN A 94 -10.31 -5.26 -9.92
N PHE A 95 -10.37 -4.16 -10.65
CA PHE A 95 -9.25 -3.57 -11.37
C PHE A 95 -9.00 -2.18 -10.82
N LEU A 96 -7.73 -1.91 -10.52
CA LEU A 96 -7.26 -0.59 -10.09
C LEU A 96 -6.80 0.16 -11.34
N ILE A 97 -7.26 1.40 -11.51
CA ILE A 97 -6.93 2.20 -12.69
C ILE A 97 -5.70 3.07 -12.39
N PRO A 98 -4.60 2.93 -13.15
CA PRO A 98 -3.43 3.80 -13.03
C PRO A 98 -3.70 5.18 -13.65
N ILE A 99 -2.93 6.21 -13.27
CA ILE A 99 -3.18 7.59 -13.71
C ILE A 99 -3.09 7.80 -15.23
N GLU A 100 -2.35 6.95 -15.95
CA GLU A 100 -2.13 7.06 -17.41
C GLU A 100 -3.18 6.32 -18.26
N ALA A 101 -4.12 5.60 -17.64
CA ALA A 101 -5.09 4.76 -18.34
C ALA A 101 -6.43 5.45 -18.67
N SER A 102 -6.56 6.75 -18.38
CA SER A 102 -7.80 7.52 -18.56
C SER A 102 -7.83 8.33 -19.84
#